data_AF-A0A3M1RHY8-F1
#
_entry.id   AF-A0A3M1RHY8-F1
#
_cell.length_a   1.000
_cell.length_b   1.000
_cell.length_c   1.000
_cell.angle_alpha   90.00
_cell.angle_beta   90.00
_cell.angle_gamma   90.00
#
_symmetry.space_group_name_H-M   'P 1'
#
loop_
_entity.id
_entity.type
_entity.pdbx_description
1 polymer ?
#
loop_
_entity_poly.entity_id
_entity_poly.type
_entity_poly.pdbx_seq_one_letter_code
_entity_poly.pdbx_strand_id
1 'polypeptide(L)'
;MKGRIVGRNARGLRILGRGILSGEDYPHRSGHLIALTGDSSDVLIEGVTLVASPQFFIVTGDRSIVRNVKMMGWYFNTDGVGTGKNSLVERCFFKCNDDAVKLYRSGMTVRDCVIWQMENGAPFQISWNMNSDNHGFRVTNIDIIRVEHEWNNDNEAVFDSIHGGAGHMSDYLFENIRIENAAWRLINLTIQKNEFAHSRTMGRISNLVFRNIEVAGPMSQPNTIRGFDADHRIENVLFENVRVNGVWWRDAASANLQADPATTGKIRFRVTDTPE
;
A
#
# COMPACT_ATOMS: atom_id res chain seq x y z
N MET A 1 -14.68 -2.00 23.74
CA MET A 1 -13.89 -3.05 24.40
C MET A 1 -12.43 -2.62 24.37
N LYS A 2 -11.72 -2.73 25.50
CA LYS A 2 -10.26 -2.64 25.53
C LYS A 2 -9.69 -4.05 25.42
N GLY A 3 -8.77 -4.29 24.51
CA GLY A 3 -8.30 -5.65 24.25
C GLY A 3 -7.68 -5.82 22.86
N ARG A 4 -7.28 -7.05 22.57
CA ARG A 4 -6.84 -7.50 21.24
C ARG A 4 -7.49 -8.83 20.88
N ILE A 5 -7.61 -9.12 19.60
CA ILE A 5 -8.10 -10.41 19.10
C ILE A 5 -6.93 -11.14 18.46
N VAL A 6 -6.55 -12.28 19.04
CA VAL A 6 -5.43 -13.09 18.56
C VAL A 6 -5.92 -14.51 18.30
N GLY A 7 -5.55 -15.05 17.14
CA GLY A 7 -5.87 -16.41 16.74
C GLY A 7 -4.76 -17.01 15.88
N ARG A 8 -4.68 -18.34 15.85
CA ARG A 8 -3.78 -19.10 14.99
C ARG A 8 -4.57 -20.21 14.31
N ASN A 9 -4.36 -20.40 13.01
CA ASN A 9 -5.08 -21.38 12.19
C ASN A 9 -6.61 -21.22 12.26
N ALA A 10 -7.10 -19.98 12.43
CA ALA A 10 -8.51 -19.68 12.57
C ALA A 10 -9.20 -19.69 11.20
N ARG A 11 -10.26 -20.49 11.05
CA ARG A 11 -11.00 -20.63 9.79
C ARG A 11 -12.47 -20.26 9.97
N GLY A 12 -13.05 -19.52 9.02
CA GLY A 12 -14.47 -19.14 9.06
C GLY A 12 -14.83 -18.14 10.17
N LEU A 13 -13.85 -17.40 10.70
CA LEU A 13 -14.03 -16.49 11.83
C LEU A 13 -14.72 -15.19 11.39
N ARG A 14 -15.61 -14.66 12.24
CA ARG A 14 -16.34 -13.41 11.97
C ARG A 14 -16.19 -12.43 13.14
N ILE A 15 -15.69 -11.22 12.86
CA ILE A 15 -15.58 -10.09 13.80
C ILE A 15 -16.53 -9.01 13.28
N LEU A 16 -17.70 -8.88 13.90
CA LEU A 16 -18.79 -8.05 13.39
C LEU A 16 -19.25 -7.03 14.44
N GLY A 17 -19.79 -5.91 13.99
CA GLY A 17 -20.49 -4.95 14.83
C GLY A 17 -20.08 -3.52 14.53
N ARG A 18 -20.58 -2.57 15.32
CA ARG A 18 -20.25 -1.13 15.21
C ARG A 18 -19.59 -0.58 16.47
N GLY A 19 -19.07 -1.49 17.30
CA GLY A 19 -18.36 -1.14 18.52
C GLY A 19 -16.91 -0.74 18.25
N ILE A 20 -16.26 -0.27 19.30
CA ILE A 20 -14.85 0.12 19.29
C ILE A 20 -14.01 -0.98 19.96
N LEU A 21 -12.94 -1.43 19.31
CA LEU A 21 -11.85 -2.21 19.90
C LEU A 21 -10.64 -1.27 20.09
N SER A 22 -10.26 -1.04 21.34
CA SER A 22 -9.13 -0.17 21.70
C SER A 22 -7.95 -0.99 22.21
N GLY A 23 -6.76 -0.70 21.70
CA GLY A 23 -5.50 -1.26 22.18
C GLY A 23 -4.79 -0.40 23.24
N GLU A 24 -5.45 0.61 23.80
CA GLU A 24 -4.81 1.64 24.65
C GLU A 24 -4.10 1.13 25.91
N ASP A 25 -4.47 -0.05 26.43
CA ASP A 25 -3.84 -0.64 27.61
C ASP A 25 -2.59 -1.48 27.26
N TYR A 26 -2.24 -1.60 25.98
CA TYR A 26 -1.08 -2.39 25.52
C TYR A 26 0.13 -1.49 25.23
N PRO A 27 1.34 -1.88 25.68
CA PRO A 27 2.57 -1.19 25.30
C PRO A 27 2.79 -1.18 23.78
N HIS A 28 3.43 -0.12 23.28
CA HIS A 28 3.84 -0.02 21.88
C HIS A 28 4.71 -1.23 21.47
N ARG A 29 4.46 -1.78 20.27
CA ARG A 29 5.10 -2.97 19.70
C ARG A 29 4.94 -4.27 20.50
N SER A 30 3.92 -4.36 21.36
CA SER A 30 3.61 -5.61 22.11
C SER A 30 2.74 -6.64 21.33
N GLY A 31 2.47 -6.36 20.06
CA GLY A 31 1.69 -7.19 19.14
C GLY A 31 0.67 -6.39 18.32
N HIS A 32 -0.03 -7.03 17.40
CA HIS A 32 -1.08 -6.39 16.58
C HIS A 32 -2.44 -6.37 17.31
N LEU A 33 -3.33 -5.45 16.93
CA LEU A 33 -4.66 -5.36 17.54
C LEU A 33 -5.57 -6.53 17.13
N ILE A 34 -5.57 -6.89 15.84
CA ILE A 34 -6.15 -8.13 15.34
C ILE A 34 -5.05 -8.92 14.64
N ALA A 35 -4.71 -10.10 15.17
CA ALA A 35 -3.70 -11.00 14.64
C ALA A 35 -4.25 -12.40 14.42
N LEU A 36 -4.55 -12.76 13.18
CA LEU A 36 -4.99 -14.10 12.78
C LEU A 36 -3.88 -14.73 11.93
N THR A 37 -3.08 -15.58 12.57
CA THR A 37 -1.79 -16.08 12.03
C THR A 37 -1.85 -17.55 11.64
N GLY A 38 -0.75 -18.10 11.09
CA GLY A 38 -0.70 -19.47 10.58
C GLY A 38 -1.61 -19.65 9.37
N ASP A 39 -2.25 -20.81 9.27
CA ASP A 39 -3.15 -21.16 8.14
C ASP A 39 -4.57 -20.60 8.32
N SER A 40 -4.66 -19.40 8.91
CA SER A 40 -5.94 -18.71 9.06
C SER A 40 -6.53 -18.39 7.69
N SER A 41 -7.84 -18.51 7.53
CA SER A 41 -8.50 -18.19 6.26
C SER A 41 -10.01 -18.02 6.39
N ASP A 42 -10.63 -17.47 5.34
CA ASP A 42 -12.09 -17.29 5.27
C ASP A 42 -12.62 -16.43 6.43
N VAL A 43 -11.91 -15.34 6.73
CA VAL A 43 -12.23 -14.41 7.83
C VAL A 43 -13.06 -13.25 7.32
N LEU A 44 -14.09 -12.85 8.07
CA LEU A 44 -14.81 -11.60 7.86
C LEU A 44 -14.61 -10.64 9.05
N ILE A 45 -14.10 -9.45 8.78
CA ILE A 45 -14.02 -8.34 9.75
C ILE A 45 -14.88 -7.20 9.19
N GLU A 46 -15.98 -6.89 9.86
CA GLU A 46 -16.97 -5.96 9.34
C GLU A 46 -17.50 -4.95 10.36
N GLY A 47 -17.46 -3.67 10.01
CA GLY A 47 -18.16 -2.58 10.69
C GLY A 47 -17.45 -1.98 11.91
N VAL A 48 -16.52 -2.71 12.52
CA VAL A 48 -15.84 -2.31 13.76
C VAL A 48 -14.96 -1.07 13.58
N THR A 49 -14.80 -0.32 14.66
CA THR A 49 -13.82 0.77 14.76
C THR A 49 -12.65 0.30 15.61
N LEU A 50 -11.44 0.47 15.10
CA LEU A 50 -10.20 0.07 15.72
C LEU A 50 -9.39 1.33 16.08
N VAL A 51 -8.98 1.44 17.35
CA VAL A 51 -8.23 2.60 17.84
C VAL A 51 -7.05 2.17 18.70
N ALA A 52 -6.05 3.05 18.78
CA ALA A 52 -4.90 2.89 19.68
C ALA A 52 -4.22 1.51 19.54
N SER A 53 -4.03 1.05 18.31
CA SER A 53 -3.36 -0.23 18.08
C SER A 53 -1.92 -0.18 18.61
N PRO A 54 -1.45 -1.19 19.38
CA PRO A 54 -0.07 -1.24 19.86
C PRO A 54 0.95 -1.48 18.73
N GLN A 55 0.51 -2.02 17.59
CA GLN A 55 1.28 -2.17 16.35
C GLN A 55 0.30 -2.18 15.17
N PHE A 56 0.37 -3.12 14.23
CA PHE A 56 -0.56 -3.17 13.08
C PHE A 56 -2.02 -3.35 13.53
N PHE A 57 -2.95 -2.75 12.81
CA PHE A 57 -4.39 -2.90 13.07
C PHE A 57 -4.90 -4.30 12.75
N ILE A 58 -4.64 -4.78 11.54
CA ILE A 58 -5.14 -6.08 11.07
C ILE A 58 -4.04 -6.86 10.36
N VAL A 59 -3.74 -8.04 10.89
CA VAL A 59 -3.07 -9.12 10.18
C VAL A 59 -4.01 -10.32 10.10
N THR A 60 -4.25 -10.83 8.89
CA THR A 60 -5.10 -12.01 8.66
C THR A 60 -4.56 -12.89 7.54
N GLY A 61 -5.09 -14.10 7.42
CA GLY A 61 -4.71 -15.05 6.38
C GLY A 61 -5.58 -14.96 5.12
N ASP A 62 -5.59 -16.04 4.34
CA ASP A 62 -6.12 -16.05 2.97
C ASP A 62 -7.64 -15.91 2.90
N ARG A 63 -8.16 -15.38 1.78
CA ARG A 63 -9.59 -15.21 1.49
C ARG A 63 -10.32 -14.44 2.60
N SER A 64 -9.66 -13.40 3.11
CA SER A 64 -10.24 -12.54 4.15
C SER A 64 -11.01 -11.37 3.54
N ILE A 65 -12.07 -10.95 4.20
CA ILE A 65 -12.83 -9.75 3.85
C ILE A 65 -12.73 -8.76 5.02
N VAL A 66 -12.19 -7.57 4.76
CA VAL A 66 -12.17 -6.44 5.69
C VAL A 66 -13.08 -5.37 5.11
N ARG A 67 -14.22 -5.10 5.76
CA ARG A 67 -15.26 -4.24 5.19
C ARG A 67 -15.78 -3.23 6.19
N ASN A 68 -15.96 -1.97 5.77
CA ASN A 68 -16.58 -0.96 6.63
C ASN A 68 -15.85 -0.78 7.98
N VAL A 69 -14.54 -1.02 8.01
CA VAL A 69 -13.69 -0.91 9.20
C VAL A 69 -13.04 0.47 9.23
N LYS A 70 -12.94 1.07 10.41
CA LYS A 70 -12.24 2.34 10.62
C LYS A 70 -11.04 2.11 11.52
N MET A 71 -9.87 2.60 11.12
CA MET A 71 -8.61 2.42 11.84
C MET A 71 -8.04 3.80 12.16
N MET A 72 -7.71 4.04 13.44
CA MET A 72 -7.14 5.32 13.89
C MET A 72 -5.99 5.09 14.86
N GLY A 73 -4.77 5.17 14.32
CA GLY A 73 -3.51 5.00 15.02
C GLY A 73 -2.73 6.30 15.16
N TRP A 74 -1.66 6.24 15.95
CA TRP A 74 -0.78 7.37 16.25
C TRP A 74 0.70 6.98 16.27
N TYR A 75 1.03 5.81 16.83
CA TYR A 75 2.40 5.34 16.91
C TYR A 75 2.95 4.89 15.55
N PHE A 76 4.26 5.03 15.36
CA PHE A 76 4.96 4.32 14.29
C PHE A 76 4.64 2.82 14.35
N ASN A 77 4.60 2.14 13.21
CA ASN A 77 4.20 0.74 13.09
C ASN A 77 2.72 0.48 13.42
N THR A 78 1.85 1.49 13.21
CA THR A 78 0.39 1.32 13.22
C THR A 78 -0.18 1.16 11.81
N ASP A 79 0.35 0.16 11.13
CA ASP A 79 -0.04 -0.27 9.78
C ASP A 79 -1.52 -0.64 9.73
N GLY A 80 -2.17 -0.43 8.59
CA GLY A 80 -3.59 -0.70 8.42
C GLY A 80 -3.87 -2.20 8.24
N VAL A 81 -3.84 -2.67 7.00
CA VAL A 81 -4.18 -4.05 6.63
C VAL A 81 -3.01 -4.80 6.02
N GLY A 82 -2.71 -5.97 6.59
CA GLY A 82 -1.92 -7.04 5.98
C GLY A 82 -2.74 -8.32 5.90
N THR A 83 -3.35 -8.59 4.75
CA THR A 83 -4.19 -9.79 4.55
C THR A 83 -3.44 -10.89 3.78
N GLY A 84 -3.99 -12.10 3.78
CA GLY A 84 -3.54 -13.19 2.90
C GLY A 84 -4.01 -13.05 1.46
N LYS A 85 -3.76 -14.10 0.66
CA LYS A 85 -4.10 -14.17 -0.77
C LYS A 85 -5.60 -14.07 -1.01
N ASN A 86 -5.99 -13.53 -2.16
CA ASN A 86 -7.38 -13.45 -2.64
C ASN A 86 -8.33 -12.78 -1.63
N SER A 87 -7.82 -11.75 -0.92
CA SER A 87 -8.59 -11.01 0.09
C SER A 87 -9.23 -9.75 -0.51
N LEU A 88 -10.31 -9.29 0.11
CA LEU A 88 -11.03 -8.07 -0.24
C LEU A 88 -10.99 -7.07 0.92
N VAL A 89 -10.54 -5.86 0.64
CA VAL A 89 -10.60 -4.72 1.57
C VAL A 89 -11.50 -3.66 0.95
N GLU A 90 -12.62 -3.32 1.58
CA GLU A 90 -13.54 -2.35 0.99
C GLU A 90 -14.29 -1.46 1.99
N ARG A 91 -14.60 -0.21 1.59
CA ARG A 91 -15.36 0.74 2.43
C ARG A 91 -14.68 1.05 3.75
N CYS A 92 -13.34 1.02 3.79
CA CYS A 92 -12.58 1.24 5.01
C CYS A 92 -12.05 2.68 5.12
N PHE A 93 -11.81 3.12 6.35
CA PHE A 93 -11.09 4.36 6.65
C PHE A 93 -9.79 4.03 7.36
N PHE A 94 -8.68 4.59 6.87
CA PHE A 94 -7.35 4.41 7.43
C PHE A 94 -6.81 5.75 7.93
N LYS A 95 -6.47 5.83 9.21
CA LYS A 95 -5.53 6.81 9.75
C LYS A 95 -4.38 6.05 10.40
N CYS A 96 -3.30 5.88 9.66
CA CYS A 96 -2.17 5.02 9.99
C CYS A 96 -0.87 5.83 10.04
N ASN A 97 0.05 5.44 10.92
CA ASN A 97 1.41 5.99 10.99
C ASN A 97 2.46 4.93 10.64
N ASP A 98 2.16 4.16 9.60
CA ASP A 98 3.00 3.20 8.88
C ASP A 98 2.19 2.77 7.62
N ASP A 99 2.59 1.70 6.94
CA ASP A 99 1.93 1.19 5.73
C ASP A 99 0.41 0.98 5.92
N ALA A 100 -0.43 1.79 5.27
CA ALA A 100 -1.88 1.68 5.41
C ALA A 100 -2.43 0.41 4.72
N VAL A 101 -1.97 0.13 3.50
CA VAL A 101 -2.38 -1.04 2.72
C VAL A 101 -1.15 -1.79 2.20
N LYS A 102 -0.95 -3.01 2.70
CA LYS A 102 0.15 -3.88 2.30
C LYS A 102 -0.26 -4.81 1.16
N LEU A 103 0.19 -4.53 -0.05
CA LEU A 103 -0.16 -5.28 -1.26
C LEU A 103 0.81 -6.46 -1.48
N TYR A 104 0.90 -7.36 -0.49
CA TYR A 104 1.96 -8.38 -0.43
C TYR A 104 1.54 -9.79 -0.82
N ARG A 105 0.25 -10.03 -1.04
CA ARG A 105 -0.31 -11.37 -1.27
C ARG A 105 -1.21 -11.37 -2.49
N SER A 106 -0.95 -12.28 -3.44
CA SER A 106 -1.64 -12.33 -4.73
C SER A 106 -3.16 -12.23 -4.64
N GLY A 107 -3.77 -11.59 -5.63
CA GLY A 107 -5.23 -11.54 -5.79
C GLY A 107 -5.94 -10.58 -4.83
N MET A 108 -5.21 -9.74 -4.08
CA MET A 108 -5.82 -8.73 -3.22
C MET A 108 -6.57 -7.67 -4.02
N THR A 109 -7.81 -7.38 -3.61
CA THR A 109 -8.63 -6.28 -4.12
C THR A 109 -8.90 -5.26 -3.01
N VAL A 110 -8.66 -3.99 -3.29
CA VAL A 110 -8.88 -2.87 -2.36
C VAL A 110 -9.75 -1.83 -3.06
N ARG A 111 -10.88 -1.44 -2.47
CA ARG A 111 -11.78 -0.47 -3.10
C ARG A 111 -12.65 0.35 -2.17
N ASP A 112 -13.10 1.50 -2.64
CA ASP A 112 -14.04 2.37 -1.93
C ASP A 112 -13.50 2.81 -0.56
N CYS A 113 -12.20 3.04 -0.44
CA CYS A 113 -11.56 3.36 0.84
C CYS A 113 -11.11 4.82 0.92
N VAL A 114 -10.96 5.32 2.14
CA VAL A 114 -10.42 6.64 2.45
C VAL A 114 -9.15 6.49 3.29
N ILE A 115 -8.08 7.20 2.93
CA ILE A 115 -6.78 7.12 3.61
C ILE A 115 -6.33 8.52 4.07
N TRP A 116 -5.98 8.61 5.35
CA TRP A 116 -5.17 9.64 5.96
C TRP A 116 -3.84 8.99 6.38
N GLN A 117 -2.81 9.21 5.59
CA GLN A 117 -1.47 8.74 5.90
C GLN A 117 -0.75 9.76 6.78
N MET A 118 -0.22 9.32 7.91
CA MET A 118 0.65 10.14 8.75
C MET A 118 2.08 10.12 8.21
N GLU A 119 3.05 10.59 9.00
CA GLU A 119 4.42 10.87 8.55
C GLU A 119 5.25 9.63 8.15
N ASN A 120 4.96 8.43 8.68
CA ASN A 120 5.74 7.22 8.43
C ASN A 120 4.99 6.20 7.56
N GLY A 121 5.71 5.51 6.67
CA GLY A 121 5.18 4.45 5.79
C GLY A 121 4.50 4.99 4.54
N ALA A 122 3.66 4.19 3.90
CA ALA A 122 2.96 4.58 2.68
C ALA A 122 1.45 4.26 2.70
N PRO A 123 0.61 5.03 1.98
CA PRO A 123 -0.77 4.63 1.69
C PRO A 123 -0.83 3.25 1.04
N PHE A 124 0.05 2.99 0.06
CA PHE A 124 0.18 1.70 -0.60
C PHE A 124 1.63 1.24 -0.60
N GLN A 125 1.94 0.26 0.26
CA GLN A 125 3.23 -0.42 0.23
C GLN A 125 3.11 -1.68 -0.64
N ILE A 126 3.86 -1.71 -1.73
CA ILE A 126 3.88 -2.81 -2.70
C ILE A 126 4.81 -3.93 -2.23
N SER A 127 5.96 -3.60 -1.64
CA SER A 127 6.89 -4.61 -1.12
C SER A 127 7.93 -4.06 -0.15
N TRP A 128 8.48 -4.98 0.66
CA TRP A 128 9.70 -4.82 1.44
C TRP A 128 10.65 -6.02 1.23
N ASN A 129 10.17 -7.23 1.50
CA ASN A 129 11.00 -8.42 1.63
C ASN A 129 10.36 -9.69 1.07
N MET A 130 9.52 -9.56 0.05
CA MET A 130 8.77 -10.70 -0.51
C MET A 130 9.69 -11.68 -1.24
N ASN A 131 9.76 -12.93 -0.78
CA ASN A 131 10.57 -13.98 -1.42
C ASN A 131 9.77 -14.89 -2.36
N SER A 132 8.45 -14.79 -2.33
CA SER A 132 7.57 -15.50 -3.26
C SER A 132 7.01 -14.55 -4.30
N ASP A 133 6.74 -15.07 -5.48
CA ASP A 133 6.05 -14.34 -6.54
C ASP A 133 4.63 -14.00 -6.07
N ASN A 134 4.23 -12.74 -6.29
CA ASN A 134 2.90 -12.28 -5.97
C ASN A 134 2.37 -11.38 -7.08
N HIS A 135 1.10 -11.56 -7.44
CA HIS A 135 0.51 -10.88 -8.57
C HIS A 135 -1.00 -10.66 -8.48
N GLY A 136 -1.55 -9.82 -9.35
CA GLY A 136 -2.99 -9.67 -9.56
C GLY A 136 -3.63 -8.78 -8.51
N PHE A 137 -3.06 -7.60 -8.29
CA PHE A 137 -3.53 -6.61 -7.34
C PHE A 137 -4.45 -5.59 -8.01
N ARG A 138 -5.57 -5.27 -7.37
CA ARG A 138 -6.52 -4.28 -7.86
C ARG A 138 -6.86 -3.29 -6.76
N VAL A 139 -6.57 -2.01 -7.01
CA VAL A 139 -6.84 -0.90 -6.11
C VAL A 139 -7.69 0.10 -6.87
N THR A 140 -8.95 0.29 -6.49
CA THR A 140 -9.90 1.08 -7.27
C THR A 140 -10.76 1.99 -6.41
N ASN A 141 -11.04 3.22 -6.85
CA ASN A 141 -11.92 4.17 -6.14
C ASN A 141 -11.42 4.45 -4.71
N ILE A 142 -10.32 5.19 -4.61
CA ILE A 142 -9.68 5.54 -3.33
C ILE A 142 -9.58 7.05 -3.19
N ASP A 143 -9.92 7.57 -2.01
CA ASP A 143 -9.66 8.94 -1.61
C ASP A 143 -8.50 9.00 -0.61
N ILE A 144 -7.38 9.60 -0.99
CA ILE A 144 -6.29 9.93 -0.08
C ILE A 144 -6.45 11.39 0.32
N ILE A 145 -7.07 11.62 1.47
CA ILE A 145 -7.41 12.96 1.94
C ILE A 145 -6.20 13.69 2.54
N ARG A 146 -5.17 12.95 2.95
CA ARG A 146 -3.95 13.52 3.54
C ARG A 146 -2.76 12.55 3.52
N VAL A 147 -1.56 13.09 3.31
CA VAL A 147 -0.26 12.42 3.49
C VAL A 147 0.68 13.39 4.19
N GLU A 148 1.22 13.01 5.36
CA GLU A 148 2.03 13.89 6.23
C GLU A 148 3.55 13.67 6.11
N HIS A 149 4.01 13.09 5.01
CA HIS A 149 5.45 12.92 4.73
C HIS A 149 6.13 14.30 4.62
N GLU A 150 7.21 14.50 5.37
CA GLU A 150 7.90 15.79 5.46
C GLU A 150 9.42 15.71 5.59
N TRP A 151 9.99 14.50 5.58
CA TRP A 151 11.43 14.30 5.77
C TRP A 151 11.98 13.21 4.85
N ASN A 152 13.31 13.19 4.70
CA ASN A 152 13.93 12.33 3.70
C ASN A 152 14.14 10.91 4.23
N ASN A 153 13.05 10.15 4.30
CA ASN A 153 13.05 8.71 4.54
C ASN A 153 12.83 7.95 3.22
N ASP A 154 13.36 6.74 3.13
CA ASP A 154 13.35 5.98 1.87
C ASP A 154 11.94 5.46 1.52
N ASN A 155 11.04 5.28 2.50
CA ASN A 155 9.69 4.71 2.33
C ASN A 155 8.54 5.73 2.36
N GLU A 156 8.82 6.98 1.96
CA GLU A 156 7.84 8.06 1.98
C GLU A 156 7.33 8.41 0.57
N ALA A 157 6.44 7.59 0.02
CA ALA A 157 5.69 7.91 -1.19
C ALA A 157 4.24 7.39 -1.11
N VAL A 158 3.35 7.91 -1.95
CA VAL A 158 1.97 7.40 -2.00
C VAL A 158 1.92 5.95 -2.47
N PHE A 159 2.64 5.65 -3.55
CA PHE A 159 2.83 4.32 -4.09
C PHE A 159 4.30 3.95 -3.90
N ASP A 160 4.57 3.12 -2.91
CA ASP A 160 5.94 2.85 -2.46
C ASP A 160 6.32 1.36 -2.62
N SER A 161 7.58 1.14 -2.95
CA SER A 161 8.23 -0.15 -2.91
C SER A 161 9.72 0.04 -2.62
N ILE A 162 10.20 -0.69 -1.61
CA ILE A 162 11.64 -0.91 -1.37
C ILE A 162 11.87 -2.42 -1.38
N HIS A 163 11.78 -3.01 -2.57
CA HIS A 163 11.78 -4.47 -2.71
C HIS A 163 13.18 -5.05 -2.56
N GLY A 164 13.41 -5.77 -1.46
CA GLY A 164 14.67 -6.46 -1.18
C GLY A 164 14.59 -7.99 -1.27
N GLY A 165 13.41 -8.55 -1.55
CA GLY A 165 13.20 -10.00 -1.61
C GLY A 165 13.41 -10.59 -3.00
N ALA A 166 13.47 -11.91 -3.08
CA ALA A 166 13.66 -12.64 -4.35
C ALA A 166 12.41 -12.71 -5.25
N GLY A 167 11.24 -12.38 -4.73
CA GLY A 167 9.97 -12.61 -5.43
C GLY A 167 9.77 -11.68 -6.62
N HIS A 168 9.05 -12.16 -7.62
CA HIS A 168 8.52 -11.32 -8.69
C HIS A 168 7.17 -10.72 -8.26
N MET A 169 7.15 -9.41 -8.12
CA MET A 169 5.93 -8.65 -7.82
C MET A 169 5.33 -8.14 -9.14
N SER A 170 4.12 -8.55 -9.50
CA SER A 170 3.54 -8.16 -10.79
C SER A 170 2.05 -7.88 -10.81
N ASP A 171 1.59 -7.29 -11.91
CA ASP A 171 0.18 -7.11 -12.23
C ASP A 171 -0.57 -6.27 -11.18
N TYR A 172 -0.16 -5.01 -11.07
CA TYR A 172 -0.79 -3.99 -10.22
C TYR A 172 -1.67 -3.06 -11.06
N LEU A 173 -2.93 -2.92 -10.66
CA LEU A 173 -3.82 -1.89 -11.15
C LEU A 173 -4.18 -0.93 -10.00
N PHE A 174 -3.82 0.34 -10.18
CA PHE A 174 -4.29 1.46 -9.38
C PHE A 174 -5.18 2.33 -10.27
N GLU A 175 -6.46 2.44 -9.96
CA GLU A 175 -7.44 3.09 -10.85
C GLU A 175 -8.42 3.98 -10.08
N ASN A 176 -8.72 5.18 -10.60
CA ASN A 176 -9.68 6.12 -10.01
C ASN A 176 -9.28 6.50 -8.56
N ILE A 177 -8.15 7.20 -8.43
CA ILE A 177 -7.62 7.62 -7.12
C ILE A 177 -7.58 9.14 -7.08
N ARG A 178 -8.13 9.74 -6.02
CA ARG A 178 -8.04 11.18 -5.75
C ARG A 178 -7.13 11.42 -4.55
N ILE A 179 -6.25 12.40 -4.66
CA ILE A 179 -5.25 12.73 -3.65
C ILE A 179 -5.31 14.24 -3.39
N GLU A 180 -5.65 14.63 -2.16
CA GLU A 180 -5.91 16.03 -1.83
C GLU A 180 -4.70 16.70 -1.17
N ASN A 181 -4.45 16.39 0.11
CA ASN A 181 -3.43 17.06 0.91
C ASN A 181 -2.14 16.23 1.02
N ALA A 182 -1.41 16.11 -0.09
CA ALA A 182 -0.12 15.44 -0.17
C ALA A 182 0.89 16.33 -0.91
N ALA A 183 2.11 16.47 -0.40
CA ALA A 183 3.10 17.41 -0.93
C ALA A 183 4.52 16.84 -1.10
N TRP A 184 4.76 15.58 -0.76
CA TRP A 184 6.10 14.99 -0.76
C TRP A 184 6.43 14.28 -2.09
N ARG A 185 6.21 12.96 -2.16
CA ARG A 185 6.49 12.11 -3.34
C ARG A 185 5.26 11.26 -3.69
N LEU A 186 4.96 11.11 -4.97
CA LEU A 186 3.85 10.27 -5.43
C LEU A 186 4.29 8.81 -5.66
N ILE A 187 5.38 8.60 -6.38
CA ILE A 187 5.86 7.29 -6.83
C ILE A 187 7.29 7.07 -6.33
N ASN A 188 7.52 5.97 -5.62
CA ASN A 188 8.84 5.47 -5.30
C ASN A 188 8.86 3.95 -5.48
N LEU A 189 9.35 3.49 -6.63
CA LEU A 189 9.44 2.07 -6.93
C LEU A 189 10.91 1.70 -7.02
N THR A 190 11.41 1.02 -6.01
CA THR A 190 12.82 0.59 -5.96
C THR A 190 12.96 -0.89 -5.69
N ILE A 191 14.01 -1.48 -6.26
CA ILE A 191 14.52 -2.80 -5.88
C ILE A 191 15.91 -2.57 -5.28
N GLN A 192 16.04 -2.76 -3.98
CA GLN A 192 17.29 -2.52 -3.24
C GLN A 192 17.35 -3.32 -1.95
N LYS A 193 18.56 -3.52 -1.43
CA LYS A 193 18.76 -4.11 -0.10
C LYS A 193 18.17 -3.17 0.96
N ASN A 194 17.51 -3.74 1.96
CA ASN A 194 16.94 -3.03 3.11
C ASN A 194 17.05 -3.90 4.36
N GLU A 195 16.84 -3.32 5.54
CA GLU A 195 16.99 -4.03 6.83
C GLU A 195 16.00 -5.18 7.04
N PHE A 196 14.89 -5.23 6.29
CA PHE A 196 13.86 -6.24 6.44
C PHE A 196 14.04 -7.43 5.49
N ALA A 197 14.96 -7.34 4.53
CA ALA A 197 15.18 -8.36 3.52
C ALA A 197 16.55 -9.03 3.65
N HIS A 198 16.55 -10.37 3.71
CA HIS A 198 17.75 -11.19 3.86
C HIS A 198 17.94 -12.18 2.71
N SER A 199 17.27 -11.93 1.57
CA SER A 199 17.42 -12.74 0.38
C SER A 199 18.85 -12.65 -0.17
N ARG A 200 19.34 -13.74 -0.76
CA ARG A 200 20.64 -13.77 -1.46
C ARG A 200 20.56 -13.24 -2.89
N THR A 201 19.36 -13.23 -3.47
CA THR A 201 19.08 -12.71 -4.81
C THR A 201 18.00 -11.64 -4.74
N MET A 202 17.94 -10.78 -5.75
CA MET A 202 16.90 -9.77 -5.86
C MET A 202 15.76 -10.29 -6.72
N GLY A 203 14.59 -9.69 -6.53
CA GLY A 203 13.40 -9.98 -7.32
C GLY A 203 13.23 -9.01 -8.47
N ARG A 204 12.00 -8.94 -8.98
CA ARG A 204 11.60 -8.04 -10.07
C ARG A 204 10.26 -7.41 -9.76
N ILE A 205 9.98 -6.28 -10.39
CA ILE A 205 8.66 -5.65 -10.35
C ILE A 205 8.20 -5.41 -11.78
N SER A 206 6.99 -5.83 -12.16
CA SER A 206 6.50 -5.55 -13.51
C SER A 206 4.99 -5.38 -13.65
N ASN A 207 4.56 -4.78 -14.75
CA ASN A 207 3.15 -4.63 -15.10
C ASN A 207 2.38 -3.81 -14.06
N LEU A 208 2.70 -2.52 -13.98
CA LEU A 208 2.01 -1.57 -13.11
C LEU A 208 1.22 -0.61 -13.97
N VAL A 209 -0.06 -0.43 -13.64
CA VAL A 209 -0.95 0.52 -14.30
C VAL A 209 -1.46 1.49 -13.25
N PHE A 210 -1.15 2.76 -13.45
CA PHE A 210 -1.68 3.89 -12.70
C PHE A 210 -2.64 4.62 -13.64
N ARG A 211 -3.95 4.53 -13.39
CA ARG A 211 -4.98 5.05 -14.28
C ARG A 211 -5.93 6.00 -13.56
N ASN A 212 -6.25 7.13 -14.19
CA ASN A 212 -7.23 8.09 -13.68
C ASN A 212 -6.88 8.51 -12.23
N ILE A 213 -5.71 9.11 -12.07
CA ILE A 213 -5.23 9.59 -10.77
C ILE A 213 -5.17 11.10 -10.79
N GLU A 214 -5.90 11.74 -9.86
CA GLU A 214 -5.92 13.18 -9.67
C GLU A 214 -5.21 13.54 -8.37
N VAL A 215 -4.22 14.43 -8.44
CA VAL A 215 -3.54 14.98 -7.27
C VAL A 215 -3.72 16.48 -7.26
N ALA A 216 -4.37 17.00 -6.21
CA ALA A 216 -4.77 18.41 -6.14
C ALA A 216 -3.56 19.35 -6.02
N GLY A 217 -2.57 18.99 -5.19
CA GLY A 217 -1.40 19.82 -4.90
C GLY A 217 -0.12 19.42 -5.65
N PRO A 218 0.91 20.29 -5.61
CA PRO A 218 2.23 19.97 -6.15
C PRO A 218 2.97 18.96 -5.26
N MET A 219 3.92 18.23 -5.86
CA MET A 219 4.84 17.34 -5.16
C MET A 219 6.23 17.96 -5.09
N SER A 220 6.86 17.94 -3.91
CA SER A 220 8.18 18.57 -3.67
C SER A 220 9.35 17.65 -3.99
N GLN A 221 9.15 16.33 -3.96
CA GLN A 221 10.17 15.34 -4.26
C GLN A 221 9.99 14.76 -5.66
N PRO A 222 11.09 14.39 -6.34
CA PRO A 222 11.03 13.65 -7.59
C PRO A 222 10.44 12.27 -7.37
N ASN A 223 9.74 11.77 -8.39
CA ASN A 223 9.32 10.38 -8.46
C ASN A 223 10.52 9.50 -8.85
N THR A 224 10.58 8.29 -8.33
CA THR A 224 11.70 7.37 -8.58
C THR A 224 11.20 6.02 -9.07
N ILE A 225 11.81 5.51 -10.14
CA ILE A 225 11.69 4.11 -10.55
C ILE A 225 13.10 3.57 -10.81
N ARG A 226 13.53 2.57 -10.05
CA ARG A 226 14.89 2.02 -10.13
C ARG A 226 14.91 0.53 -9.80
N GLY A 227 15.32 -0.30 -10.76
CA GLY A 227 15.61 -1.71 -10.48
C GLY A 227 16.95 -1.88 -9.78
N PHE A 228 17.36 -3.11 -9.52
CA PHE A 228 18.62 -3.39 -8.84
C PHE A 228 19.79 -3.51 -9.83
N ASP A 229 19.59 -4.25 -10.92
CA ASP A 229 20.53 -4.42 -12.02
C ASP A 229 19.76 -4.79 -13.32
N ALA A 230 20.48 -5.22 -14.36
CA ALA A 230 19.90 -5.57 -15.66
C ALA A 230 19.00 -6.82 -15.64
N ASP A 231 19.14 -7.72 -14.66
CA ASP A 231 18.31 -8.92 -14.51
C ASP A 231 17.16 -8.71 -13.51
N HIS A 232 17.33 -7.75 -12.60
CA HIS A 232 16.41 -7.44 -11.49
C HIS A 232 15.71 -6.10 -11.69
N ARG A 233 14.98 -5.99 -12.80
CA ARG A 233 14.42 -4.73 -13.31
C ARG A 233 13.03 -4.40 -12.78
N ILE A 234 12.68 -3.11 -12.88
CA ILE A 234 11.30 -2.64 -12.85
C ILE A 234 10.82 -2.35 -14.28
N GLU A 235 9.77 -3.03 -14.73
CA GLU A 235 9.39 -3.01 -16.14
C GLU A 235 7.89 -2.83 -16.38
N ASN A 236 7.53 -2.27 -17.53
CA ASN A 236 6.15 -2.16 -17.99
C ASN A 236 5.26 -1.37 -17.01
N VAL A 237 5.61 -0.11 -16.82
CA VAL A 237 4.84 0.85 -16.01
C VAL A 237 4.06 1.75 -16.96
N LEU A 238 2.74 1.82 -16.78
CA LEU A 238 1.86 2.69 -17.54
C LEU A 238 1.25 3.73 -16.60
N PHE A 239 1.49 5.00 -16.90
CA PHE A 239 0.73 6.12 -16.37
C PHE A 239 -0.31 6.54 -17.40
N GLU A 240 -1.58 6.41 -17.06
CA GLU A 240 -2.70 6.74 -17.92
C GLU A 240 -3.63 7.75 -17.24
N ASN A 241 -3.81 8.93 -17.83
CA ASN A 241 -4.65 9.98 -17.25
C ASN A 241 -4.26 10.29 -15.79
N VAL A 242 -2.97 10.50 -15.55
CA VAL A 242 -2.47 10.99 -14.26
C VAL A 242 -2.30 12.50 -14.36
N ARG A 243 -2.94 13.24 -13.45
CA ARG A 243 -2.87 14.71 -13.37
C ARG A 243 -2.44 15.12 -11.98
N VAL A 244 -1.37 15.92 -11.91
CA VAL A 244 -0.81 16.41 -10.65
C VAL A 244 -0.75 17.93 -10.70
N ASN A 245 -1.38 18.60 -9.74
CA ASN A 245 -1.45 20.05 -9.66
C ASN A 245 -1.94 20.67 -10.98
N GLY A 246 -2.99 20.08 -11.57
CA GLY A 246 -3.54 20.47 -12.87
C GLY A 246 -2.71 20.08 -14.11
N VAL A 247 -1.52 19.50 -13.94
CA VAL A 247 -0.62 19.11 -15.05
C VAL A 247 -0.77 17.64 -15.37
N TRP A 248 -1.11 17.33 -16.62
CA TRP A 248 -1.15 15.95 -17.12
C TRP A 248 0.26 15.39 -17.33
N TRP A 249 0.49 14.18 -16.86
CA TRP A 249 1.72 13.43 -17.13
C TRP A 249 1.71 12.88 -18.56
N ARG A 250 2.55 13.44 -19.42
CA ARG A 250 2.71 13.06 -20.83
C ARG A 250 4.04 12.37 -21.11
N ASP A 251 4.99 12.50 -20.20
CA ASP A 251 6.36 11.99 -20.29
C ASP A 251 7.02 12.01 -18.90
N ALA A 252 8.28 11.57 -18.82
CA ALA A 252 9.04 11.58 -17.57
C ALA A 252 9.29 12.99 -17.01
N ALA A 253 9.37 14.02 -17.86
CA ALA A 253 9.64 15.39 -17.42
C ALA A 253 8.43 15.99 -16.71
N SER A 254 7.23 15.89 -17.30
CA SER A 254 5.96 16.29 -16.70
C SER A 254 5.61 15.49 -15.43
N ALA A 255 6.16 14.28 -15.31
CA ALA A 255 6.06 13.46 -14.12
C ALA A 255 7.15 13.71 -13.07
N ASN A 256 8.11 14.62 -13.30
CA ASN A 256 9.31 14.78 -12.47
C ASN A 256 9.95 13.41 -12.09
N LEU A 257 10.05 12.52 -13.07
CA LEU A 257 10.41 11.12 -12.88
C LEU A 257 11.91 10.90 -13.12
N GLN A 258 12.58 10.40 -12.10
CA GLN A 258 13.92 9.85 -12.15
C GLN A 258 13.83 8.33 -12.36
N ALA A 259 14.11 7.91 -13.59
CA ALA A 259 14.17 6.50 -13.95
C ALA A 259 15.60 6.12 -14.33
N ASP A 260 16.09 5.00 -13.82
CA ASP A 260 17.39 4.46 -14.21
C ASP A 260 17.24 3.61 -15.49
N PRO A 261 17.77 4.04 -16.65
CA PRO A 261 17.58 3.34 -17.91
C PRO A 261 18.25 1.96 -17.96
N ALA A 262 19.27 1.69 -17.13
CA ALA A 262 19.94 0.39 -17.08
C ALA A 262 19.07 -0.65 -16.36
N THR A 263 18.26 -0.22 -15.39
CA THR A 263 17.51 -1.09 -14.50
C THR A 263 15.99 -0.95 -14.63
N THR A 264 15.52 -0.10 -15.55
CA THR A 264 14.10 0.10 -15.85
C THR A 264 13.79 -0.01 -17.33
N GLY A 265 12.54 -0.39 -17.66
CA GLY A 265 12.13 -0.53 -19.06
C GLY A 265 10.63 -0.36 -19.29
N LYS A 266 10.26 0.14 -20.49
CA LYS A 266 8.87 0.26 -20.94
C LYS A 266 7.98 1.11 -20.02
N ILE A 267 8.50 2.26 -19.55
CA ILE A 267 7.69 3.29 -18.89
C ILE A 267 6.93 4.05 -19.97
N ARG A 268 5.61 4.11 -19.86
CA ARG A 268 4.72 4.68 -20.86
C ARG A 268 3.77 5.67 -20.20
N PHE A 269 3.47 6.72 -20.94
CA PHE A 269 2.54 7.77 -20.54
C PHE A 269 1.45 7.85 -21.60
N ARG A 270 0.20 7.92 -21.16
CA ARG A 270 -0.96 8.04 -22.02
C ARG A 270 -1.92 9.06 -21.43
N VAL A 271 -2.28 10.07 -22.20
CA VAL A 271 -3.42 10.93 -21.92
C VAL A 271 -4.42 10.66 -23.02
N THR A 272 -5.56 10.09 -22.66
CA THR A 272 -6.68 9.94 -23.59
C THR A 272 -7.54 11.19 -23.49
N ASP A 273 -7.96 11.75 -24.62
CA ASP A 273 -8.98 12.80 -24.63
C ASP A 273 -10.19 12.28 -23.86
N THR A 274 -10.51 12.92 -22.74
CA THR A 274 -11.68 12.58 -21.93
C THR A 274 -12.90 13.17 -22.64
N PRO A 275 -14.01 12.44 -22.85
CA PRO A 275 -15.29 13.09 -23.05
C PRO A 275 -15.60 13.92 -21.80
N GLU A 276 -16.19 15.09 -22.02
CA GLU A 276 -16.60 16.08 -21.02
C GLU A 276 -17.24 15.50 -19.74
#